data_AF-A0A377D883-F1
#
_entry.id   AF-A0A377D883-F1
#
_cell.length_a   1.000
_cell.length_b   1.000
_cell.length_c   1.000
_cell.angle_alpha   90.00
_cell.angle_beta   90.00
_cell.angle_gamma   90.00
#
_symmetry.space_group_name_H-M   'P 1'
#
loop_
_entity.id
_entity.type
_entity.pdbx_description
1 polymer ?
#
loop_
_entity_poly.entity_id
_entity_poly.type
_entity_poly.pdbx_seq_one_letter_code
_entity_poly.pdbx_strand_id
1 'polypeptide(L)' 'MVVNSIDYGLNVAEATNAPRFHHQWLPDELRVEKGFSPDTLKLLEAKGQKVALKEAMGSTPKHYGWAGR' A
#
# COMPACT_ATOMS: atom_id res chain seq x y z
N MET A 1 0.23 3.09 7.55
CA MET A 1 -0.09 4.19 8.49
C MET A 1 0.92 4.26 9.62
N VAL A 2 0.87 3.38 10.63
CA VAL A 2 1.80 3.44 11.79
C VAL A 2 3.28 3.32 11.38
N VAL A 3 3.64 2.25 10.67
CA VAL A 3 5.00 2.05 10.12
C VAL A 3 5.43 3.24 9.26
N ASN A 4 4.52 3.75 8.41
CA ASN A 4 4.83 4.90 7.55
C ASN A 4 5.17 6.17 8.31
N SER A 5 4.46 6.45 9.40
CA SER A 5 4.69 7.67 10.17
C SER A 5 5.83 7.55 11.18
N ILE A 6 6.04 6.37 11.77
CA ILE A 6 7.10 6.16 12.76
C ILE A 6 8.44 5.89 12.07
N ASP A 7 8.49 4.90 11.18
CA ASP A 7 9.76 4.40 10.63
C ASP A 7 10.23 5.21 9.43
N TYR A 8 9.29 5.69 8.61
CA TYR A 8 9.60 6.50 7.41
C TYR A 8 9.39 8.00 7.61
N GLY A 9 8.95 8.43 8.80
CA GLY A 9 8.75 9.85 9.13
C GLY A 9 7.74 10.57 8.24
N LEU A 10 6.87 9.83 7.54
CA LEU A 10 5.91 10.40 6.61
C LEU A 10 4.80 11.14 7.35
N ASN A 11 4.44 12.31 6.85
CA ASN A 11 3.28 13.03 7.36
C ASN A 11 1.98 12.25 7.08
N VAL A 12 0.88 12.64 7.72
CA VAL A 12 -0.37 11.87 7.63
C VAL A 12 -0.91 11.75 6.19
N ALA A 13 -0.72 12.78 5.35
CA ALA A 13 -1.18 12.77 3.97
C ALA A 13 -0.31 11.84 3.12
N GLU A 14 1.01 11.88 3.30
CA GLU A 14 1.97 10.99 2.64
C GLU A 14 1.76 9.53 3.06
N ALA A 15 1.63 9.26 4.36
CA ALA A 15 1.40 7.93 4.90
C ALA A 15 0.08 7.31 4.40
N THR A 16 -0.93 8.16 4.16
CA THR A 16 -2.23 7.75 3.59
C THR A 16 -2.15 7.44 2.11
N ASN A 17 -1.39 8.23 1.36
CA ASN A 17 -1.23 8.10 -0.10
C ASN A 17 -0.16 7.08 -0.52
N ALA A 18 0.69 6.62 0.40
CA ALA A 18 1.67 5.59 0.11
C ALA A 18 0.99 4.27 -0.30
N PRO A 19 1.51 3.57 -1.32
CA PRO A 19 0.95 2.31 -1.80
C PRO A 19 1.02 1.22 -0.73
N ARG A 20 0.00 0.37 -0.68
CA ARG A 20 -0.19 -0.65 0.37
C ARG A 20 0.04 -2.06 -0.15
N PHE A 21 0.49 -2.94 0.73
CA PHE A 21 0.56 -4.38 0.50
C PHE A 21 -0.11 -5.13 1.65
N HIS A 22 -0.51 -6.39 1.42
CA HIS A 22 -1.18 -7.23 2.40
C HIS A 22 -0.93 -8.72 2.14
N HIS A 23 -0.80 -9.51 3.21
CA HIS A 23 -0.70 -10.97 3.16
C HIS A 23 -1.49 -11.56 4.33
N GLN A 24 -2.51 -12.37 4.05
CA GLN A 24 -3.45 -12.89 5.05
C GLN A 24 -3.32 -14.39 5.30
N TRP A 25 -2.16 -14.96 4.92
CA TRP A 25 -1.85 -16.41 4.97
C TRP A 25 -2.67 -17.25 3.99
N LEU A 26 -3.99 -17.18 4.04
CA LEU A 26 -4.90 -17.81 3.09
C LEU A 26 -5.85 -16.75 2.48
N PRO A 27 -5.95 -16.63 1.14
CA PRO A 27 -5.07 -17.28 0.16
C PRO A 27 -3.59 -16.86 0.32
N ASP A 28 -2.69 -17.76 -0.06
CA ASP A 28 -1.24 -17.54 -0.04
C ASP A 28 -0.84 -16.63 -1.22
N GLU A 29 -1.03 -15.33 -1.03
CA GLU A 29 -0.70 -14.28 -1.98
C GLU A 29 -0.26 -13.01 -1.25
N LEU A 30 0.73 -12.34 -1.83
CA LEU A 30 1.12 -10.99 -1.45
C LEU A 30 0.33 -10.01 -2.32
N ARG A 31 -0.80 -9.54 -1.81
CA ARG A 31 -1.61 -8.53 -2.47
C ARG A 31 -0.89 -7.19 -2.44
N VAL A 32 -0.78 -6.52 -3.58
CA VAL A 32 -0.15 -5.20 -3.73
C VAL A 32 -1.06 -4.24 -4.48
N GLU A 33 -0.99 -2.96 -4.13
CA GLU A 33 -1.56 -1.86 -4.92
C GLU A 33 -0.60 -1.40 -6.03
N LYS A 34 -1.10 -0.58 -6.96
CA LYS A 34 -0.25 0.13 -7.93
C LYS A 34 0.65 1.13 -7.18
N GLY A 35 1.91 1.23 -7.61
CA GLY A 35 2.87 2.22 -7.08
C GLY A 35 4.17 1.63 -6.54
N PHE A 36 4.28 0.31 -6.41
CA PHE A 36 5.57 -0.33 -6.14
C PHE A 36 6.43 -0.42 -7.41
N SER A 37 7.75 -0.28 -7.23
CA SER A 37 8.71 -0.42 -8.34
C SER A 37 8.66 -1.84 -8.93
N PRO A 38 8.67 -1.98 -10.27
CA PRO A 38 8.75 -3.30 -10.92
C PRO A 38 9.95 -4.14 -10.45
N ASP A 39 11.07 -3.51 -10.14
CA ASP A 39 12.27 -4.21 -9.67
C ASP A 39 12.07 -4.78 -8.26
N THR A 40 11.39 -4.03 -7.38
CA THR A 40 11.00 -4.52 -6.05
C THR A 40 10.05 -5.70 -6.16
N LEU A 41 9.09 -5.67 -7.10
CA LEU A 41 8.17 -6.79 -7.31
C LEU A 41 8.92 -8.05 -7.78
N LYS A 42 9.85 -7.92 -8.73
CA LYS A 42 10.70 -9.04 -9.17
C LYS A 42 11.53 -9.63 -8.03
N LEU A 43 12.08 -8.78 -7.15
CA LEU A 43 12.83 -9.25 -5.98
C LEU A 43 11.95 -10.02 -4.99
N LEU A 44 10.68 -9.62 -4.83
CA LEU A 44 9.72 -10.34 -3.99
C LEU A 44 9.33 -11.69 -4.60
N GLU A 45 9.07 -11.73 -5.91
CA GLU A 45 8.81 -12.97 -6.66
C GLU A 45 9.98 -13.95 -6.55
N ALA A 46 11.22 -13.46 -6.72
CA ALA A 46 12.43 -14.27 -6.58
C ALA A 46 12.62 -14.83 -5.15
N LYS A 47 12.02 -14.19 -4.15
CA LYS A 47 11.99 -14.66 -2.75
C LYS A 47 10.82 -15.63 -2.48
N GLY A 48 10.06 -16.02 -3.49
CA GLY A 48 8.96 -16.98 -3.40
C GLY A 48 7.59 -16.37 -3.08
N GLN A 49 7.46 -15.04 -3.09
CA GLN A 49 6.17 -14.38 -2.88
C GLN A 49 5.30 -14.48 -4.13
N LYS A 50 4.03 -14.86 -3.96
CA LYS A 50 3.03 -14.82 -5.04
C LYS A 50 2.41 -13.42 -5.09
N VAL A 51 3.05 -12.52 -5.83
CA VAL A 51 2.62 -11.13 -5.94
C VAL A 51 1.32 -11.04 -6.76
N ALA A 52 0.28 -10.43 -6.18
CA ALA A 52 -1.01 -10.21 -6.82
C ALA A 52 -1.38 -8.73 -6.84
N LEU A 53 -1.27 -8.08 -8.00
CA LEU A 53 -1.72 -6.70 -8.17
C LEU A 53 -3.26 -6.65 -8.15
N LYS A 54 -3.84 -5.93 -7.18
CA LYS A 54 -5.29 -5.80 -7.04
C LYS A 54 -5.71 -4.34 -6.84
N GLU A 55 -7.02 -4.11 -6.87
CA GLU A 55 -7.64 -2.82 -6.55
C GLU A 55 -7.21 -2.30 -5.18
N ALA A 56 -7.31 -0.99 -4.99
CA ALA A 56 -6.91 -0.29 -3.77
C ALA A 56 -7.53 -0.93 -2.51
N MET A 57 -6.71 -1.04 -1.48
CA MET A 57 -7.01 -1.64 -0.18
C MET A 57 -7.41 -0.58 0.83
N GLY A 58 -8.68 -0.66 1.22
CA GLY A 58 -9.26 0.17 2.27
C GLY A 58 -9.69 1.55 1.78
N SER A 59 -10.74 2.09 2.38
CA SER A 59 -11.15 3.47 2.22
C SER A 59 -10.70 4.23 3.46
N THR A 60 -9.45 4.68 3.49
CA THR A 60 -9.06 5.72 4.45
C THR A 60 -9.71 7.02 3.97
N PRO A 61 -10.61 7.65 4.75
CA PRO A 61 -11.32 8.84 4.31
C PRO A 61 -10.30 9.90 3.88
N LYS A 62 -10.29 10.20 2.59
CA LYS A 62 -9.66 11.43 2.11
C LYS A 62 -10.63 12.53 2.47
N HIS A 63 -10.30 13.35 3.48
CA HIS A 63 -11.06 14.56 3.71
C HIS A 63 -10.73 15.52 2.55
N TYR A 64 -11.44 15.37 1.44
CA TYR A 64 -11.54 16.45 0.46
C TYR A 64 -12.31 17.55 1.17
N GLY A 65 -11.64 18.68 1.43
CA GLY A 65 -12.28 19.87 1.94
C GLY A 65 -13.48 20.20 1.07
N TRP A 66 -14.67 20.07 1.63
CA TRP A 66 -15.91 20.52 1.04
C TRP A 66 -15.89 22.05 1.10
N ALA A 67 -15.23 22.68 0.14
CA ALA A 67 -15.35 24.11 -0.09
C ALA A 67 -16.71 24.35 -0.75
N GLY A 68 -17.74 24.46 0.09
CA GLY A 68 -19.02 25.03 -0.29
C GLY A 68 -18.93 26.55 -0.37
N ARG A 69 -19.59 27.08 -1.41
CA ARG A 69 -19.80 28.48 -1.84
C ARG A 69 -18.77 29.05 -2.79
#